data_AF-Q5YBA7-F1
#
_entry.id   AF-Q5YBA7-F1
#
_cell.length_a   1.000
_cell.length_b   1.000
_cell.length_c   1.000
_cell.angle_alpha   90.00
_cell.angle_beta   90.00
_cell.angle_gamma   90.00
#
_symmetry.space_group_name_H-M   'P 1'
#
loop_
_entity.id
_entity.type
_entity.pdbx_description
1 polymer ?
#
loop_
_entity_poly.entity_id
_entity_poly.type
_entity_poly.pdbx_seq_one_letter_code
_entity_poly.pdbx_strand_id
1 'polypeptide(L)' 'EPGRHHDLTPPFNAVSYGDFMHGLQTANILLNRKVLSELAASEPYSFKALVEQVRFMKGSAA' A
#
# COMPACT_ATOMS: atom_id res chain seq x y z
N GLU A 1 -7.28 -30.90 -23.78
CA GLU A 1 -7.63 -29.68 -23.02
C GLU A 1 -6.54 -28.63 -23.25
N PRO A 2 -6.71 -27.64 -24.14
CA PRO A 2 -5.63 -26.71 -24.44
C PRO A 2 -5.79 -25.38 -23.68
N GLY A 3 -4.70 -24.94 -23.04
CA GLY A 3 -4.41 -23.52 -22.87
C GLY A 3 -4.87 -22.85 -21.57
N ARG A 4 -4.32 -23.27 -20.42
CA ARG A 4 -4.18 -22.33 -19.29
C ARG A 4 -3.03 -21.38 -19.62
N HIS A 5 -3.35 -20.31 -20.34
CA HIS A 5 -2.49 -19.14 -20.46
C HIS A 5 -2.40 -18.54 -19.05
N HIS A 6 -1.34 -18.89 -18.31
CA HIS A 6 -1.00 -18.25 -17.05
C HIS A 6 -0.55 -16.84 -17.43
N ASP A 7 -1.50 -15.92 -17.42
CA ASP A 7 -1.29 -14.49 -17.63
C ASP A 7 -0.12 -14.03 -16.75
N LEU A 8 1.01 -13.69 -17.37
CA LEU A 8 2.24 -13.23 -16.71
C LEU A 8 2.11 -11.77 -16.25
N THR A 9 0.91 -11.27 -16.01
CA THR A 9 0.73 -9.97 -15.38
C THR A 9 1.17 -10.14 -13.92
N PRO A 10 2.32 -9.57 -13.49
CA PRO A 10 2.64 -9.56 -12.07
C PRO A 10 1.44 -8.94 -11.36
N PRO A 11 0.99 -9.49 -10.21
CA PRO A 11 -0.11 -8.89 -9.48
C PRO A 11 0.27 -7.42 -9.32
N PHE A 12 -0.58 -6.54 -9.85
CA PHE A 12 -0.47 -5.11 -9.58
C PHE A 12 -0.53 -5.02 -8.06
N ASN A 13 0.63 -4.97 -7.41
CA ASN A 13 0.78 -4.99 -5.97
C ASN A 13 0.41 -3.60 -5.45
N ALA A 14 -0.84 -3.20 -5.71
CA ALA A 14 -1.51 -2.15 -5.01
C ALA A 14 -1.56 -2.58 -3.55
N VAL A 15 -1.08 -1.71 -2.67
CA VAL A 15 -1.22 -1.95 -1.23
C VAL A 15 -2.71 -1.86 -0.95
N SER A 16 -3.31 -2.97 -0.54
CA SER A 16 -4.68 -2.97 -0.07
C SER A 16 -4.79 -2.04 1.12
N TYR A 17 -5.92 -1.36 1.30
CA TYR A 17 -6.11 -0.44 2.43
C TYR A 17 -5.83 -1.12 3.79
N GLY A 18 -6.19 -2.40 3.93
CA GLY A 18 -5.86 -3.20 5.12
C GLY A 18 -4.35 -3.34 5.35
N ASP A 19 -3.59 -3.68 4.31
CA ASP A 19 -2.12 -3.75 4.36
C ASP A 19 -1.49 -2.39 4.67
N PHE A 20 -2.06 -1.33 4.08
CA PHE A 20 -1.58 0.03 4.30
C PHE A 20 -1.76 0.45 5.76
N MET A 21 -2.97 0.26 6.30
CA MET A 21 -3.28 0.57 7.70
C MET A 21 -2.47 -0.29 8.67
N HIS A 22 -2.24 -1.57 8.35
CA HIS A 22 -1.38 -2.44 9.14
C HIS A 22 0.06 -1.93 9.15
N GLY A 23 0.62 -1.57 7.99
CA GLY A 23 1.97 -1.01 7.90
C GLY A 23 2.13 0.32 8.65
N LEU A 24 1.11 1.20 8.60
CA LEU A 24 1.11 2.41 9.41
C LEU A 24 1.12 2.09 10.91
N GLN A 25 0.34 1.11 11.37
CA GLN A 25 0.36 0.67 12.77
C GLN A 25 1.71 0.08 13.17
N THR A 26 2.32 -0.76 12.33
CA THR A 26 3.66 -1.34 12.57
C THR A 26 4.74 -0.25 12.62
N ALA A 27 4.60 0.79 11.81
CA ALA A 27 5.46 1.97 11.85
C ALA A 27 5.19 2.91 13.04
N ASN A 28 4.24 2.56 13.92
CA ASN A 28 3.76 3.40 15.03
C ASN A 28 3.20 4.76 14.56
N ILE A 29 2.70 4.82 13.32
CA ILE A 29 2.09 6.00 12.74
C ILE A 29 0.59 5.96 13.05
N LEU A 30 0.22 6.63 14.16
CA LEU A 30 -1.18 6.81 14.59
C LEU A 30 -1.86 7.90 13.75
N LEU A 31 -2.08 7.63 12.46
CA LEU A 31 -2.75 8.56 11.56
C LEU A 31 -4.26 8.32 11.54
N ASN A 32 -5.04 9.37 11.81
CA ASN A 32 -6.49 9.27 11.86
C ASN A 32 -7.07 9.18 10.44
N ARG A 33 -8.13 8.39 10.23
CA ARG A 33 -8.68 8.14 8.88
C ARG A 33 -9.11 9.43 8.16
N LYS A 34 -9.60 10.43 8.91
CA LYS A 34 -9.92 11.77 8.36
C LYS A 34 -8.70 12.47 7.80
N VAL A 35 -7.62 12.53 8.57
CA VAL A 35 -6.36 13.16 8.16
C VAL A 35 -5.76 12.41 7.00
N LEU A 36 -5.88 11.07 6.97
CA LEU A 36 -5.40 10.27 5.85
C LEU A 36 -6.10 10.63 4.54
N SER A 37 -7.44 10.73 4.57
CA SER A 37 -8.23 11.11 3.40
C SER A 37 -7.94 12.54 2.95
N GLU A 38 -7.77 13.46 3.89
CA GLU A 38 -7.42 14.86 3.59
C GLU A 38 -6.01 14.97 3.02
N LEU A 39 -5.04 14.23 3.57
CA LEU A 39 -3.67 14.15 3.05
C LEU A 39 -3.64 13.55 1.64
N ALA A 40 -4.42 12.50 1.39
CA ALA A 40 -4.54 11.90 0.06
C ALA A 40 -5.11 12.88 -0.98
N ALA A 41 -6.02 13.77 -0.55
CA ALA A 41 -6.66 14.74 -1.42
C ALA A 41 -5.82 16.02 -1.62
N SER A 42 -5.21 16.54 -0.55
CA SER A 42 -4.48 17.81 -0.54
C SER A 42 -3.01 17.65 -0.89
N GLU A 43 -2.40 16.51 -0.53
CA GLU A 43 -0.95 16.30 -0.56
C GLU A 43 -0.61 14.92 -1.18
N PRO A 44 -0.81 14.75 -2.49
CA PRO A 44 -0.60 13.46 -3.16
C PRO A 44 0.86 12.98 -3.09
N TYR A 45 1.83 13.89 -3.04
CA TYR A 45 3.26 13.55 -2.91
C TYR A 45 3.59 12.98 -1.52
N SER A 46 3.10 13.62 -0.47
CA SER A 46 3.24 13.15 0.92
C SER A 46 2.56 11.79 1.12
N PHE A 47 1.35 11.63 0.57
CA PHE A 47 0.64 10.36 0.60
C PHE A 47 1.40 9.25 -0.16
N LYS A 48 1.97 9.55 -1.33
CA LYS A 48 2.78 8.60 -2.09
C LYS A 48 3.99 8.11 -1.28
N ALA A 49 4.71 9.01 -0.62
CA ALA A 49 5.85 8.63 0.22
C ALA A 49 5.46 7.68 1.35
N LEU A 50 4.30 7.90 2.00
CA LEU A 50 3.78 6.99 3.02
C LEU A 50 3.46 5.60 2.44
N VAL A 51 2.83 5.55 1.25
CA VAL A 51 2.53 4.29 0.56
C VAL A 51 3.82 3.55 0.20
N GLU A 52 4.84 4.24 -0.30
CA GLU A 52 6.14 3.65 -0.62
C GLU A 52 6.85 3.12 0.63
N GLN A 53 6.81 3.86 1.73
CA GLN A 53 7.36 3.42 3.03
C GLN A 53 6.69 2.12 3.52
N VAL A 54 5.35 2.06 3.44
CA VAL A 54 4.61 0.85 3.84
C VAL A 54 4.87 -0.32 2.90
N ARG A 55 5.00 -0.07 1.58
CA ARG A 55 5.42 -1.10 0.61
C ARG A 55 6.79 -1.67 0.93
N PHE A 56 7.74 -0.81 1.27
CA PHE A 56 9.10 -1.22 1.61
C PHE A 56 9.12 -2.12 2.86
N MET A 57 8.33 -1.78 3.88
CA MET A 57 8.18 -2.62 5.07
C MET A 57 7.53 -3.97 4.75
N LYS A 58 6.49 -4.00 3.90
CA LYS A 58 5.81 -5.25 3.48
C LYS A 58 6.74 -6.16 2.66
N GLY A 59 7.60 -5.58 1.82
CA GLY A 59 8.58 -6.32 1.02
C GLY A 59 9.79 -6.85 1.81
N SER A 60 9.94 -6.46 3.08
CA SER A 60 10.98 -6.95 3.99
C SER A 60 10.50 -8.11 4.88
N ALA A 61 9.21 -8.47 4.82
CA ALA A 61 8.71 -9.72 5.38
C ALA A 61 8.89 -10.84 4.35
N ALA A 62 10.14 -11.31 4.23
CA ALA A 62 10.49 -12.55 3.54
C ALA A 62 10.11 -13.76 4.39
#